data_AF-A0A1G4JUB8-F1
#
_entry.id   AF-A0A1G4JUB8-F1
#
_cell.length_a   1.000
_cell.length_b   1.000
_cell.length_c   1.000
_cell.angle_alpha   90.00
_cell.angle_beta   90.00
_cell.angle_gamma   90.00
#
_symmetry.space_group_name_H-M   'P 1'
#
loop_
_entity.id
_entity.type
_entity.pdbx_description
1 polymer ?
#
loop_
_entity_poly.entity_id
_entity_poly.type
_entity_poly.pdbx_seq_one_letter_code
_entity_poly.pdbx_strand_id
1 'polypeptide(L)'
;MKEQGSLGTRIKRFLGNPGCRPDVNHRAPICSGGEFSDSAPDDAKDEHDEEVRTVSAESNDSSFDNVEVGLSNGKIWTMLNYTGLKKASSDHILDRLVEFAGWQIVFFLMWIILIIWIIVGIIYKAPDNWQIVIQDGQSIQSYFWDTLLMRQQLNSSHEHVWICANIRSRLRTIREFCTMEKPKESGTAKTKLRLTGVSGQLPVESWYDRVCSKVCELIGSLPVMIFFWLGIFTWIGCGALPTCTGNSPPYSASNPKTAKFSDEWQLYVNTSTAVIILICCVFLQNIRARHERFIAKFILTISAMDQRIEKHLRTYFHDFETENPNICIPTHKRNTLTKWIDWYADVIGTGIGVCIAIGVIAVWIAIGKPMSWNGNWWLIIGTYTGLVGFLDGFVLRQVYFKIVHHEEDNYEKVAEEDYALFQTLGLELSDDCIAHCDSFAPLKSLSYRISSKINSICSSDWSVLASVVMIIALIVIASGLRWSETGQLICNTPTMIIEAFFLIVLLQAHGWADKKRRLQVTALHARRVALLSYVEDVYRLAH
;
A
#
# COMPACT_ATOMS: atom_id res chain seq x y z
N MET A 1 10.25 -30.94 -27.78
CA MET A 1 10.83 -29.97 -28.74
C MET A 1 10.49 -28.59 -28.20
N LYS A 2 11.48 -27.82 -27.70
CA LYS A 2 11.27 -26.57 -26.96
C LYS A 2 10.80 -25.47 -27.92
N GLU A 3 9.52 -25.11 -27.90
CA GLU A 3 9.07 -23.85 -28.52
C GLU A 3 9.63 -22.67 -27.71
N GLN A 4 10.62 -22.00 -28.30
CA GLN A 4 11.03 -20.67 -27.89
C GLN A 4 9.88 -19.71 -28.19
N GLY A 5 8.94 -19.60 -27.25
CA GLY A 5 7.92 -18.55 -27.28
C GLY A 5 8.60 -17.20 -27.50
N SER A 6 8.11 -16.45 -28.51
CA SER A 6 8.57 -15.13 -28.92
C SER A 6 8.94 -14.26 -27.72
N LEU A 7 10.01 -13.48 -27.85
CA LEU A 7 10.43 -12.48 -26.85
C LEU A 7 9.24 -11.61 -26.43
N GLY A 8 8.33 -11.28 -27.36
CA GLY A 8 7.10 -10.54 -27.08
C GLY A 8 6.11 -11.29 -26.17
N THR A 9 5.98 -12.60 -26.30
CA THR A 9 5.13 -13.43 -25.42
C THR A 9 5.76 -13.61 -24.04
N ARG A 10 7.09 -13.70 -23.96
CA ARG A 10 7.83 -13.73 -22.68
C ARG A 10 7.78 -12.38 -21.97
N ILE A 11 7.92 -11.29 -22.71
CA ILE A 11 7.78 -9.92 -22.20
C ILE A 11 6.34 -9.69 -21.75
N LYS A 12 5.31 -10.09 -22.51
CA LYS A 12 3.91 -10.02 -22.07
C LYS A 12 3.61 -10.92 -20.85
N ARG A 13 4.20 -12.11 -20.76
CA ARG A 13 4.12 -12.96 -19.56
C ARG A 13 4.86 -12.37 -18.36
N PHE A 14 5.95 -11.65 -18.58
CA PHE A 14 6.74 -11.02 -17.53
C PHE A 14 6.14 -9.69 -17.06
N LEU A 15 5.50 -8.94 -17.97
CA LEU A 15 4.91 -7.63 -17.71
C LEU A 15 3.57 -7.70 -16.98
N GLY A 16 2.91 -8.86 -16.90
CA GLY A 16 1.45 -8.83 -16.73
C GLY A 16 0.81 -8.18 -17.94
N ASN A 17 -0.48 -7.94 -17.93
CA ASN A 17 -1.09 -7.02 -18.88
C ASN A 17 -1.18 -5.67 -18.14
N PRO A 18 -0.12 -4.83 -18.12
CA PRO A 18 -0.05 -3.72 -17.19
C PRO A 18 -1.13 -2.70 -17.54
N GLY A 19 -1.79 -2.16 -16.51
CA GLY A 19 -2.98 -1.33 -16.66
C GLY A 19 -4.29 -2.10 -16.86
N CYS A 20 -4.27 -3.41 -17.09
CA CYS A 20 -5.46 -4.26 -17.11
C CYS A 20 -5.58 -4.97 -15.74
N ARG A 21 -6.50 -4.51 -14.89
CA ARG A 21 -6.94 -5.35 -13.76
C ARG A 21 -8.18 -6.08 -14.23
N PRO A 22 -8.17 -7.42 -14.35
CA PRO A 22 -9.35 -8.19 -14.73
C PRO A 22 -10.40 -8.16 -13.63
N ASP A 23 -11.65 -8.43 -13.98
CA ASP A 23 -12.71 -8.63 -13.00
C ASP A 23 -12.37 -9.83 -12.11
N VAL A 24 -12.63 -9.71 -10.82
CA VAL A 24 -12.38 -10.82 -9.89
C VAL A 24 -13.63 -11.68 -9.86
N ASN A 25 -13.55 -12.84 -10.49
CA ASN A 25 -14.55 -13.89 -10.41
C ASN A 25 -14.06 -14.93 -9.40
N HIS A 26 -14.79 -15.12 -8.31
CA HIS A 26 -14.42 -16.09 -7.28
C HIS A 26 -15.62 -16.87 -6.76
N ARG A 27 -15.40 -18.17 -6.60
CA ARG A 27 -16.27 -19.12 -5.94
C ARG A 27 -15.55 -19.69 -4.72
N ALA A 28 -16.17 -19.58 -3.54
CA ALA A 28 -15.60 -20.18 -2.35
C ALA A 28 -15.61 -21.72 -2.44
N PRO A 29 -14.51 -22.42 -2.08
CA PRO A 29 -14.47 -23.87 -2.10
C PRO A 29 -15.44 -24.46 -1.07
N ILE A 30 -16.08 -25.58 -1.43
CA ILE A 30 -17.01 -26.32 -0.56
C ILE A 30 -16.24 -26.83 0.67
N CYS A 31 -16.81 -26.67 1.86
CA CYS A 31 -16.30 -27.32 3.06
C CYS A 31 -16.70 -28.80 3.08
N SER A 32 -15.99 -29.65 2.33
CA SER A 32 -16.14 -31.11 2.43
C SER A 32 -15.67 -31.61 3.79
N GLY A 33 -16.38 -32.56 4.40
CA GLY A 33 -16.23 -33.01 5.80
C GLY A 33 -14.90 -33.65 6.24
N GLY A 34 -13.79 -33.47 5.52
CA GLY A 34 -12.46 -33.92 5.95
C GLY A 34 -11.95 -33.11 7.15
N GLU A 35 -11.43 -33.81 8.16
CA GLU A 35 -10.67 -33.19 9.25
C GLU A 35 -9.44 -32.48 8.68
N PHE A 36 -9.15 -31.28 9.20
CA PHE A 36 -7.90 -30.59 8.95
C PHE A 36 -6.78 -31.46 9.58
N SER A 37 -6.08 -32.24 8.77
CA SER A 37 -4.82 -32.86 9.19
C SER A 37 -3.78 -31.74 9.32
N ASP A 38 -3.30 -31.50 10.54
CA ASP A 38 -2.09 -30.73 10.85
C ASP A 38 -0.84 -31.45 10.31
N SER A 39 -0.79 -31.70 9.00
CA SER A 39 0.39 -32.17 8.31
C SER A 39 0.94 -31.04 7.46
N ALA A 40 2.15 -30.60 7.82
CA ALA A 40 3.01 -29.74 7.03
C ALA A 40 3.03 -30.18 5.55
N PRO A 41 3.24 -29.25 4.59
CA PRO A 41 3.32 -29.64 3.19
C PRO A 41 4.62 -30.43 2.98
N ASP A 42 4.51 -31.75 2.91
CA ASP A 42 5.54 -32.60 2.34
C ASP A 42 5.61 -32.36 0.82
N ASP A 43 6.83 -32.23 0.34
CA ASP A 43 7.22 -32.09 -1.07
C ASP A 43 6.64 -33.24 -1.93
N ALA A 44 5.49 -33.02 -2.56
CA ALA A 44 5.01 -33.85 -3.65
C ALA A 44 5.19 -33.12 -4.99
N LYS A 45 6.28 -33.48 -5.68
CA LYS A 45 6.47 -33.21 -7.10
C LYS A 45 5.46 -34.05 -7.89
N ASP A 46 4.40 -33.42 -8.39
CA ASP A 46 3.68 -33.93 -9.54
C ASP A 46 3.82 -32.95 -10.71
N GLU A 47 4.66 -33.35 -11.66
CA GLU A 47 4.73 -32.77 -13.00
C GLU A 47 3.46 -33.16 -13.75
N HIS A 48 2.48 -32.25 -13.81
CA HIS A 48 1.51 -32.23 -14.90
C HIS A 48 1.70 -30.95 -15.71
N ASP A 49 2.30 -31.11 -16.89
CA ASP A 49 2.35 -30.13 -17.97
C ASP A 49 0.92 -29.76 -18.38
N GLU A 50 0.38 -28.65 -17.87
CA GLU A 50 -0.84 -28.03 -18.39
C GLU A 50 -0.55 -26.66 -19.04
N GLU A 51 -1.08 -26.53 -20.26
CA GLU A 51 -0.97 -25.39 -21.17
C GLU A 51 -1.39 -24.06 -20.54
N VAL A 52 -0.45 -23.11 -20.46
CA VAL A 52 -0.67 -21.75 -19.96
C VAL A 52 -1.42 -20.91 -21.01
N ARG A 53 -2.74 -20.77 -20.87
CA ARG A 53 -3.57 -19.83 -21.64
C ARG A 53 -3.32 -18.38 -21.20
N THR A 54 -2.92 -17.53 -22.15
CA THR A 54 -2.83 -16.07 -21.99
C THR A 54 -4.18 -15.44 -22.34
N VAL A 55 -4.79 -14.70 -21.41
CA VAL A 55 -6.07 -14.02 -21.63
C VAL A 55 -5.88 -12.84 -22.61
N SER A 56 -6.63 -12.87 -23.71
CA SER A 56 -6.72 -11.79 -24.70
C SER A 56 -7.84 -10.84 -24.31
N ALA A 57 -7.70 -9.54 -24.58
CA ALA A 57 -8.66 -8.50 -24.17
C ALA A 57 -10.06 -8.57 -24.82
N GLU A 58 -10.39 -9.65 -25.56
CA GLU A 58 -11.64 -9.77 -26.33
C GLU A 58 -12.37 -11.12 -26.15
N SER A 59 -11.98 -11.97 -25.20
CA SER A 59 -12.70 -13.22 -24.93
C SER A 59 -13.58 -13.11 -23.67
N ASN A 60 -14.88 -13.36 -23.81
CA ASN A 60 -15.88 -13.43 -22.73
C ASN A 60 -15.65 -14.59 -21.72
N ASP A 61 -14.59 -15.38 -21.86
CA ASP A 61 -14.22 -16.48 -20.95
C ASP A 61 -13.14 -16.04 -19.94
N SER A 62 -13.47 -15.07 -19.07
CA SER A 62 -12.61 -14.65 -17.96
C SER A 62 -12.98 -15.34 -16.64
N SER A 63 -13.18 -16.66 -16.65
CA SER A 63 -13.33 -17.47 -15.43
C SER A 63 -11.94 -17.95 -15.02
N PHE A 64 -11.47 -17.49 -13.85
CA PHE A 64 -10.42 -18.17 -13.10
C PHE A 64 -11.13 -18.99 -12.02
N ASP A 65 -11.52 -20.21 -12.37
CA ASP A 65 -12.10 -21.15 -11.40
C ASP A 65 -11.01 -21.58 -10.41
N ASN A 66 -11.33 -21.48 -9.11
CA ASN A 66 -10.60 -22.08 -7.98
C ASN A 66 -9.18 -21.54 -7.71
N VAL A 67 -9.04 -20.26 -7.38
CA VAL A 67 -7.79 -19.75 -6.77
C VAL A 67 -7.79 -20.06 -5.28
N GLU A 68 -6.86 -20.91 -4.84
CA GLU A 68 -6.64 -21.17 -3.41
C GLU A 68 -6.16 -19.91 -2.70
N VAL A 69 -6.89 -19.53 -1.65
CA VAL A 69 -6.48 -18.53 -0.67
C VAL A 69 -6.03 -19.30 0.55
N GLY A 70 -4.74 -19.24 0.86
CA GLY A 70 -4.16 -19.94 2.02
C GLY A 70 -3.44 -18.98 2.96
N LEU A 71 -2.94 -19.52 4.07
CA LEU A 71 -2.09 -18.78 5.01
C LEU A 71 -0.70 -19.39 5.08
N SER A 72 0.33 -18.55 5.06
CA SER A 72 1.70 -18.92 5.43
C SER A 72 2.33 -17.77 6.22
N ASN A 73 2.93 -18.06 7.37
CA ASN A 73 3.60 -17.08 8.25
C ASN A 73 2.78 -15.84 8.65
N GLY A 74 1.44 -15.98 8.79
CA GLY A 74 0.56 -14.87 9.16
C GLY A 74 0.25 -13.89 8.02
N LYS A 75 0.50 -14.27 6.75
CA LYS A 75 0.11 -13.54 5.55
C LYS A 75 -0.79 -14.39 4.66
N ILE A 76 -1.82 -13.74 4.11
CA ILE A 76 -2.74 -14.34 3.12
C ILE A 76 -1.96 -14.51 1.82
N TRP A 77 -1.87 -15.73 1.31
CA TRP A 77 -1.25 -15.99 0.01
C TRP A 77 -2.32 -16.34 -1.02
N THR A 78 -2.13 -15.83 -2.22
CA THR A 78 -2.92 -16.11 -3.42
C THR A 78 -1.96 -16.59 -4.50
N MET A 79 -2.38 -17.58 -5.31
CA MET A 79 -1.55 -18.08 -6.42
C MET A 79 -1.35 -17.04 -7.53
N LEU A 80 -2.26 -16.07 -7.64
CA LEU A 80 -2.23 -15.00 -8.63
C LEU A 80 -1.67 -13.71 -8.03
N ASN A 81 -0.86 -13.02 -8.82
CA ASN A 81 -0.40 -11.66 -8.58
C ASN A 81 -1.52 -10.65 -8.94
N TYR A 82 -1.40 -9.39 -8.52
CA TYR A 82 -2.39 -8.33 -8.83
C TYR A 82 -2.58 -8.08 -10.34
N THR A 83 -1.65 -8.55 -11.16
CA THR A 83 -1.71 -8.54 -12.63
C THR A 83 -2.56 -9.67 -13.21
N GLY A 84 -3.10 -10.57 -12.38
CA GLY A 84 -3.87 -11.75 -12.80
C GLY A 84 -3.00 -12.90 -13.31
N LEU A 85 -1.67 -12.84 -13.17
CA LEU A 85 -0.75 -13.91 -13.55
C LEU A 85 -0.30 -14.73 -12.34
N LYS A 86 0.06 -16.01 -12.54
CA LYS A 86 0.68 -16.82 -11.49
C LYS A 86 1.98 -16.17 -10.98
N LYS A 87 2.20 -16.17 -9.66
CA LYS A 87 3.42 -15.60 -9.06
C LYS A 87 4.68 -16.30 -9.57
N ALA A 88 5.63 -15.53 -10.09
CA ALA A 88 6.93 -16.06 -10.52
C ALA A 88 7.95 -16.05 -9.36
N SER A 89 9.10 -16.72 -9.53
CA SER A 89 10.19 -16.70 -8.53
C SER A 89 10.67 -15.28 -8.20
N SER A 90 10.70 -14.38 -9.20
CA SER A 90 10.99 -12.96 -8.99
C SER A 90 9.98 -12.27 -8.07
N ASP A 91 8.70 -12.66 -8.15
CA ASP A 91 7.66 -12.09 -7.28
C ASP A 91 7.84 -12.52 -5.83
N HIS A 92 8.29 -13.75 -5.59
CA HIS A 92 8.60 -14.22 -4.23
C HIS A 92 9.79 -13.48 -3.61
N ILE A 93 10.82 -13.16 -4.40
CA ILE A 93 11.97 -12.37 -3.92
C ILE A 93 11.53 -10.96 -3.55
N LEU A 94 10.71 -10.33 -4.39
CA LEU A 94 10.21 -8.98 -4.14
C LEU A 94 9.27 -8.94 -2.94
N ASP A 95 8.39 -9.93 -2.78
CA ASP A 95 7.51 -10.02 -1.62
C ASP A 95 8.31 -10.19 -0.32
N ARG A 96 9.45 -10.92 -0.35
CA ARG A 96 10.40 -10.99 0.79
C ARG A 96 11.10 -9.66 1.05
N LEU A 97 11.48 -8.91 0.00
CA LEU A 97 12.10 -7.59 0.16
C LEU A 97 11.12 -6.57 0.78
N VAL A 98 9.85 -6.59 0.36
CA VAL A 98 8.79 -5.79 0.98
C VAL A 98 8.66 -6.15 2.47
N GLU A 99 8.66 -7.44 2.79
CA GLU A 99 8.57 -7.87 4.18
C GLU A 99 9.78 -7.41 5.01
N PHE A 100 10.98 -7.59 4.47
CA PHE A 100 12.22 -7.14 5.09
C PHE A 100 12.22 -5.63 5.35
N ALA A 101 11.80 -4.81 4.38
CA ALA A 101 11.71 -3.36 4.51
C ALA A 101 10.77 -2.91 5.65
N GLY A 102 9.72 -3.69 5.93
CA GLY A 102 8.77 -3.43 7.02
C GLY A 102 9.19 -3.97 8.40
N TRP A 103 10.31 -4.68 8.51
CA TRP A 103 10.74 -5.29 9.78
C TRP A 103 11.17 -4.27 10.83
N GLN A 104 10.91 -4.61 12.10
CA GLN A 104 11.34 -3.80 13.26
C GLN A 104 12.87 -3.63 13.31
N ILE A 105 13.63 -4.66 12.92
CA ILE A 105 15.10 -4.61 12.88
C ILE A 105 15.57 -3.53 11.90
N VAL A 106 14.98 -3.49 10.69
CA VAL A 106 15.31 -2.46 9.69
C VAL A 106 14.93 -1.07 10.21
N PHE A 107 13.77 -0.93 10.85
CA PHE A 107 13.37 0.33 11.48
C PHE A 107 14.43 0.85 12.46
N PHE A 108 14.89 0.03 13.41
CA PHE A 108 15.92 0.45 14.37
C PHE A 108 17.29 0.69 13.71
N LEU A 109 17.65 -0.11 12.72
CA LEU A 109 18.90 0.04 11.97
C LEU A 109 18.95 1.39 11.24
N MET A 110 17.85 1.83 10.62
CA MET A 110 17.79 3.15 9.97
C MET A 110 17.95 4.30 10.97
N TRP A 111 17.38 4.18 12.18
CA TRP A 111 17.61 5.16 13.25
C TRP A 111 19.06 5.18 13.73
N ILE A 112 19.71 4.02 13.85
CA ILE A 112 21.14 3.93 14.21
C ILE A 112 21.98 4.64 13.15
N ILE A 113 21.73 4.40 11.86
CA ILE A 113 22.43 5.07 10.75
C ILE A 113 22.23 6.59 10.84
N LEU A 114 21.00 7.06 11.05
CA LEU A 114 20.71 8.48 11.16
C LEU A 114 21.40 9.13 12.37
N ILE A 115 21.40 8.46 13.53
CA ILE A 115 22.06 8.96 14.75
C ILE A 115 23.57 9.02 14.56
N ILE A 116 24.18 7.98 13.99
CA ILE A 116 25.61 7.98 13.64
C ILE A 116 25.91 9.14 12.70
N TRP A 117 25.06 9.35 11.69
CA TRP A 117 25.23 10.46 10.75
C TRP A 117 25.13 11.83 11.45
N ILE A 118 24.22 12.01 12.41
CA ILE A 118 24.14 13.25 13.19
C ILE A 118 25.41 13.46 14.03
N ILE A 119 25.87 12.44 14.77
CA ILE A 119 27.03 12.55 15.66
C ILE A 119 28.30 12.87 14.87
N VAL A 120 28.54 12.16 13.77
CA VAL A 120 29.71 12.39 12.91
C VAL A 120 29.62 13.78 12.27
N GLY A 121 28.44 14.20 11.81
CA GLY A 121 28.24 15.55 11.28
C GLY A 121 28.59 16.65 12.27
N ILE A 122 28.21 16.50 13.54
CA ILE A 122 28.54 17.44 14.61
C ILE A 122 30.06 17.51 14.84
N ILE A 123 30.75 16.36 14.85
CA ILE A 123 32.20 16.29 15.08
C ILE A 123 32.99 16.95 13.94
N TYR A 124 32.60 16.68 12.69
CA TYR A 124 33.30 17.18 11.50
C TYR A 124 32.79 18.54 11.00
N LYS A 125 31.85 19.17 11.72
CA LYS A 125 31.21 20.44 11.34
C LYS A 125 30.51 20.40 9.97
N ALA A 126 29.93 19.24 9.63
CA ALA A 126 29.06 19.03 8.46
C ALA A 126 29.56 19.66 7.14
N PRO A 127 30.71 19.21 6.59
CA PRO A 127 31.19 19.69 5.28
C PRO A 127 30.18 19.36 4.16
N ASP A 128 30.25 20.05 3.02
CA ASP A 128 29.26 19.88 1.93
C ASP A 128 29.13 18.43 1.46
N ASN A 129 30.25 17.70 1.35
CA ASN A 129 30.25 16.27 1.02
C ASN A 129 29.46 15.43 2.03
N TRP A 130 29.42 15.82 3.31
CA TRP A 130 28.64 15.12 4.34
C TRP A 130 27.12 15.29 4.15
N GLN A 131 26.72 16.48 3.70
CA GLN A 131 25.34 16.83 3.38
C GLN A 131 24.89 16.14 2.09
N ILE A 132 25.75 16.12 1.06
CA ILE A 132 25.49 15.43 -0.21
C ILE A 132 25.29 13.92 0.01
N VAL A 133 26.09 13.28 0.87
CA VAL A 133 25.97 11.84 1.14
C VAL A 133 24.61 11.45 1.71
N ILE A 134 24.05 12.21 2.67
CA ILE A 134 22.72 11.88 3.19
C ILE A 134 21.63 12.16 2.17
N GLN A 135 21.77 13.22 1.38
CA GLN A 135 20.83 13.57 0.31
C GLN A 135 20.76 12.45 -0.73
N ASP A 136 21.90 12.02 -1.26
CA ASP A 136 21.95 10.99 -2.30
C ASP A 136 21.57 9.61 -1.73
N GLY A 137 22.03 9.30 -0.51
CA GLY A 137 21.67 8.08 0.19
C GLY A 137 20.16 7.96 0.42
N GLN A 138 19.53 9.05 0.87
CA GLN A 138 18.08 9.09 1.03
C GLN A 138 17.36 9.01 -0.32
N SER A 139 17.82 9.71 -1.36
CA SER A 139 17.13 9.72 -2.64
C SER A 139 17.14 8.34 -3.30
N ILE A 140 18.26 7.61 -3.21
CA ILE A 140 18.34 6.20 -3.60
C ILE A 140 17.38 5.34 -2.76
N GLN A 141 17.38 5.54 -1.45
CA GLN A 141 16.50 4.81 -0.55
C GLN A 141 15.01 5.08 -0.84
N SER A 142 14.62 6.32 -1.13
CA SER A 142 13.26 6.70 -1.51
C SER A 142 12.81 5.96 -2.76
N TYR A 143 13.66 5.94 -3.79
CA TYR A 143 13.35 5.26 -5.04
C TYR A 143 13.08 3.75 -4.84
N PHE A 144 13.91 3.07 -4.06
CA PHE A 144 13.65 1.68 -3.69
C PHE A 144 12.38 1.54 -2.83
N TRP A 145 12.17 2.42 -1.86
CA TRP A 145 11.01 2.36 -0.98
C TRP A 145 9.70 2.58 -1.72
N ASP A 146 9.62 3.56 -2.61
CA ASP A 146 8.42 3.85 -3.40
C ASP A 146 8.04 2.67 -4.29
N THR A 147 9.04 2.03 -4.90
CA THR A 147 8.89 0.77 -5.64
C THR A 147 8.25 -0.31 -4.78
N LEU A 148 8.78 -0.53 -3.57
CA LEU A 148 8.26 -1.51 -2.62
C LEU A 148 6.88 -1.13 -2.07
N LEU A 149 6.63 0.16 -1.79
CA LEU A 149 5.34 0.68 -1.31
C LEU A 149 4.25 0.52 -2.35
N MET A 150 4.56 0.76 -3.63
CA MET A 150 3.63 0.57 -4.73
C MET A 150 3.22 -0.90 -4.83
N ARG A 151 4.22 -1.80 -4.82
CA ARG A 151 3.99 -3.25 -4.83
C ARG A 151 3.13 -3.71 -3.65
N GLN A 152 3.46 -3.24 -2.45
CA GLN A 152 2.72 -3.59 -1.23
C GLN A 152 1.24 -3.19 -1.34
N GLN A 153 0.94 -1.97 -1.83
CA GLN A 153 -0.45 -1.50 -2.02
C GLN A 153 -1.22 -2.34 -3.04
N LEU A 154 -0.60 -2.63 -4.18
CA LEU A 154 -1.24 -3.39 -5.25
C LEU A 154 -1.55 -4.83 -4.80
N ASN A 155 -0.59 -5.48 -4.13
CA ASN A 155 -0.78 -6.81 -3.55
C ASN A 155 -1.87 -6.83 -2.48
N SER A 156 -1.77 -5.94 -1.49
CA SER A 156 -2.74 -5.87 -0.39
C SER A 156 -4.16 -5.64 -0.93
N SER A 157 -4.31 -4.75 -1.91
CA SER A 157 -5.61 -4.49 -2.52
C SER A 157 -6.20 -5.70 -3.24
N HIS A 158 -5.38 -6.40 -4.01
CA HIS A 158 -5.79 -7.62 -4.66
C HIS A 158 -6.24 -8.68 -3.65
N GLU A 159 -5.48 -8.88 -2.57
CA GLU A 159 -5.84 -9.80 -1.48
C GLU A 159 -7.19 -9.41 -0.85
N HIS A 160 -7.39 -8.13 -0.52
CA HIS A 160 -8.65 -7.63 0.06
C HIS A 160 -9.87 -7.86 -0.82
N VAL A 161 -9.75 -7.64 -2.13
CA VAL A 161 -10.84 -7.88 -3.08
C VAL A 161 -11.21 -9.37 -3.13
N TRP A 162 -10.21 -10.26 -3.16
CA TRP A 162 -10.43 -11.71 -3.11
C TRP A 162 -11.12 -12.15 -1.82
N ILE A 163 -10.71 -11.61 -0.68
CA ILE A 163 -11.32 -11.90 0.62
C ILE A 163 -12.79 -11.48 0.62
N CYS A 164 -13.10 -10.28 0.13
CA CYS A 164 -14.49 -9.83 0.01
C CYS A 164 -15.31 -10.75 -0.90
N ALA A 165 -14.74 -11.18 -2.04
CA ALA A 165 -15.42 -12.11 -2.93
C ALA A 165 -15.70 -13.46 -2.27
N ASN A 166 -14.74 -13.98 -1.48
CA ASN A 166 -14.86 -15.27 -0.78
C ASN A 166 -15.97 -15.22 0.27
N ILE A 167 -15.93 -14.16 1.10
CA ILE A 167 -16.93 -13.95 2.15
C ILE A 167 -18.33 -13.81 1.55
N ARG A 168 -18.49 -13.04 0.46
CA ARG A 168 -19.79 -12.87 -0.22
C ARG A 168 -20.30 -14.17 -0.85
N SER A 169 -19.39 -14.97 -1.42
CA SER A 169 -19.73 -16.26 -2.03
C SER A 169 -20.31 -17.20 -0.97
N ARG A 170 -19.62 -17.36 0.18
CA ARG A 170 -20.12 -18.17 1.30
C ARG A 170 -21.39 -17.61 1.93
N LEU A 171 -21.45 -16.29 2.11
CA LEU A 171 -22.59 -15.63 2.72
C LEU A 171 -23.89 -15.88 1.95
N ARG A 172 -23.85 -15.93 0.61
CA ARG A 172 -25.02 -16.28 -0.21
C ARG A 172 -25.49 -17.71 0.04
N THR A 173 -24.58 -18.68 0.10
CA THR A 173 -24.91 -20.06 0.43
C THR A 173 -25.51 -20.17 1.84
N ILE A 174 -24.89 -19.51 2.81
CA ILE A 174 -25.39 -19.46 4.19
C ILE A 174 -26.81 -18.88 4.22
N ARG A 175 -27.04 -17.79 3.48
CA ARG A 175 -28.37 -17.17 3.35
C ARG A 175 -29.38 -18.14 2.75
N GLU A 176 -29.02 -18.84 1.68
CA GLU A 176 -29.91 -19.81 1.03
C GLU A 176 -30.34 -20.90 2.04
N PHE A 177 -29.39 -21.56 2.71
CA PHE A 177 -29.70 -22.56 3.74
C PHE A 177 -30.58 -22.01 4.86
N CYS A 178 -30.25 -20.81 5.37
CA CYS A 178 -31.04 -20.18 6.42
C CYS A 178 -32.47 -19.84 6.00
N THR A 179 -32.75 -19.71 4.70
CA THR A 179 -34.08 -19.40 4.16
C THR A 179 -34.85 -20.62 3.62
N MET A 180 -34.19 -21.79 3.51
CA MET A 180 -34.80 -23.02 3.00
C MET A 180 -35.90 -23.56 3.93
N GLU A 181 -35.71 -23.48 5.25
CA GLU A 181 -36.79 -23.73 6.20
C GLU A 181 -37.50 -22.42 6.53
N LYS A 182 -38.82 -22.38 6.29
CA LYS A 182 -39.64 -21.32 6.90
C LYS A 182 -39.43 -21.40 8.42
N PRO A 183 -39.14 -20.29 9.11
CA PRO A 183 -39.00 -20.32 10.55
C PRO A 183 -40.27 -20.93 11.12
N LYS A 184 -40.16 -22.08 11.79
CA LYS A 184 -41.26 -22.60 12.61
C LYS A 184 -41.72 -21.42 13.47
N GLU A 185 -43.01 -21.14 13.46
CA GLU A 185 -43.67 -20.18 14.36
C GLU A 185 -43.45 -20.64 15.81
N SER A 186 -42.24 -20.45 16.32
CA SER A 186 -41.96 -20.43 17.74
C SER A 186 -42.14 -18.99 18.15
N GLY A 187 -43.17 -18.76 18.97
CA GLY A 187 -43.74 -17.46 19.26
C GLY A 187 -42.70 -16.37 19.54
N THR A 188 -42.98 -15.20 18.97
CA THR A 188 -42.51 -13.87 19.35
C THR A 188 -41.76 -13.80 20.69
N ALA A 189 -40.47 -14.05 20.62
CA ALA A 189 -39.48 -13.33 21.40
C ALA A 189 -38.41 -12.95 20.40
N LYS A 190 -38.24 -11.64 20.16
CA LYS A 190 -37.02 -11.15 19.51
C LYS A 190 -35.86 -11.67 20.36
N THR A 191 -35.19 -12.72 19.91
CA THR A 191 -34.00 -13.22 20.59
C THR A 191 -32.96 -12.14 20.43
N LYS A 192 -32.89 -11.22 21.40
CA LYS A 192 -31.68 -10.42 21.59
C LYS A 192 -30.60 -11.44 21.89
N LEU A 193 -29.81 -11.78 20.88
CA LEU A 193 -28.62 -12.57 21.05
C LEU A 193 -27.72 -11.75 21.97
N ARG A 194 -27.81 -12.05 23.27
CA ARG A 194 -27.02 -11.39 24.29
C ARG A 194 -25.62 -11.94 24.06
N LEU A 195 -24.78 -11.17 23.37
CA LEU A 195 -23.38 -11.50 23.13
C LEU A 195 -22.64 -11.45 24.49
N THR A 196 -22.90 -12.42 25.36
CA THR A 196 -22.22 -12.54 26.64
C THR A 196 -20.83 -13.12 26.39
N GLY A 197 -19.84 -12.24 26.31
CA GLY A 197 -18.45 -12.60 26.57
C GLY A 197 -17.48 -12.55 25.39
N VAL A 198 -17.91 -12.24 24.17
CA VAL A 198 -16.96 -12.05 23.06
C VAL A 198 -16.64 -10.57 22.94
N SER A 199 -15.80 -10.08 23.85
CA SER A 199 -15.12 -8.81 23.62
C SER A 199 -14.31 -8.99 22.34
N GLY A 200 -14.59 -8.19 21.32
CA GLY A 200 -13.69 -7.95 20.19
C GLY A 200 -12.44 -7.21 20.70
N GLN A 201 -11.80 -7.75 21.74
CA GLN A 201 -10.67 -7.16 22.41
C GLN A 201 -9.54 -7.13 21.39
N LEU A 202 -9.28 -5.91 20.94
CA LEU A 202 -8.17 -5.58 20.05
C LEU A 202 -6.91 -6.29 20.58
N PRO A 203 -6.13 -6.97 19.72
CA PRO A 203 -4.83 -7.48 20.09
C PRO A 203 -4.06 -6.44 20.89
N VAL A 204 -3.49 -6.85 22.02
CA VAL A 204 -2.76 -5.96 22.93
C VAL A 204 -1.63 -5.31 22.14
N GLU A 205 -1.81 -4.04 21.76
CA GLU A 205 -0.76 -3.28 21.09
C GLU A 205 0.46 -3.22 22.02
N SER A 206 1.61 -3.63 21.50
CA SER A 206 2.89 -3.51 22.21
C SER A 206 3.14 -2.04 22.57
N TRP A 207 3.97 -1.78 23.60
CA TRP A 207 4.40 -0.40 23.91
C TRP A 207 5.04 0.26 22.68
N TYR A 208 5.83 -0.51 21.91
CA TYR A 208 6.43 -0.09 20.65
C TYR A 208 5.34 0.34 19.66
N ASP A 209 4.25 -0.42 19.60
CA ASP A 209 3.18 -0.16 18.67
C ASP A 209 2.46 1.15 18.98
N ARG A 210 2.22 1.40 20.26
CA ARG A 210 1.60 2.64 20.73
C ARG A 210 2.46 3.85 20.44
N VAL A 211 3.77 3.76 20.68
CA VAL A 211 4.71 4.86 20.38
C VAL A 211 4.73 5.16 18.89
N CYS A 212 4.91 4.15 18.03
CA CYS A 212 4.95 4.35 16.58
C CYS A 212 3.63 4.93 16.04
N SER A 213 2.49 4.43 16.53
CA SER A 213 1.18 4.96 16.17
C SER A 213 1.01 6.43 16.58
N LYS A 214 1.48 6.80 17.78
CA LYS A 214 1.42 8.19 18.26
C LYS A 214 2.34 9.12 17.49
N VAL A 215 3.55 8.68 17.18
CA VAL A 215 4.49 9.46 16.35
C VAL A 215 3.92 9.69 14.96
N CYS A 216 3.27 8.70 14.36
CA CYS A 216 2.69 8.87 13.03
C CYS A 216 1.40 9.70 13.04
N GLU A 217 0.59 9.61 14.10
CA GLU A 217 -0.54 10.52 14.32
C GLU A 217 -0.05 11.97 14.47
N LEU A 218 1.12 12.19 15.07
CA LEU A 218 1.75 13.50 15.18
C LEU A 218 2.31 13.98 13.84
N ILE A 219 3.13 13.19 13.15
CA ILE A 219 3.76 13.56 11.87
C ILE A 219 2.68 13.79 10.80
N GLY A 220 1.71 12.89 10.67
CA GLY A 220 0.59 12.98 9.75
C GLY A 220 -0.52 13.94 10.21
N SER A 221 -0.21 14.97 11.01
CA SER A 221 -1.20 15.92 11.50
C SER A 221 -1.18 17.23 10.69
N LEU A 222 -2.34 17.88 10.58
CA LEU A 222 -2.47 19.18 9.90
C LEU A 222 -1.52 20.25 10.49
N PRO A 223 -1.33 20.38 11.82
CA PRO A 223 -0.35 21.31 12.38
C PRO A 223 1.06 21.09 11.84
N VAL A 224 1.52 19.84 11.73
CA VAL A 224 2.86 19.53 11.18
C VAL A 224 2.96 19.92 9.72
N MET A 225 1.90 19.73 8.92
CA MET A 225 1.87 20.20 7.53
C MET A 225 1.97 21.74 7.43
N ILE A 226 1.29 22.46 8.33
CA ILE A 226 1.36 23.93 8.38
C ILE A 226 2.78 24.37 8.77
N PHE A 227 3.36 23.75 9.81
CA PHE A 227 4.74 24.04 10.23
C PHE A 227 5.76 23.73 9.14
N PHE A 228 5.57 22.64 8.38
CA PHE A 228 6.40 22.30 7.23
C PHE A 228 6.39 23.44 6.20
N TRP A 229 5.22 23.89 5.75
CA TRP A 229 5.12 24.97 4.77
C TRP A 229 5.60 26.32 5.31
N LEU A 230 5.32 26.65 6.58
CA LEU A 230 5.88 27.84 7.22
C LEU A 230 7.41 27.79 7.25
N GLY A 231 8.00 26.63 7.50
CA GLY A 231 9.44 26.40 7.41
C GLY A 231 9.98 26.64 6.00
N ILE A 232 9.32 26.09 4.97
CA ILE A 232 9.70 26.30 3.57
C ILE A 232 9.59 27.79 3.18
N PHE A 233 8.51 28.47 3.53
CA PHE A 233 8.36 29.91 3.23
C PHE A 233 9.38 30.77 3.97
N THR A 234 9.70 30.42 5.22
CA THR A 234 10.77 31.09 5.98
C THR A 234 12.12 30.89 5.31
N TRP A 235 12.43 29.66 4.89
CA TRP A 235 13.66 29.35 4.16
C TRP A 235 13.77 30.12 2.82
N ILE A 236 12.67 30.21 2.05
CA ILE A 236 12.61 31.04 0.83
C ILE A 236 12.94 32.50 1.17
N GLY A 237 12.36 33.04 2.24
CA GLY A 237 12.65 34.39 2.72
C GLY A 237 14.12 34.59 3.11
N CYS A 238 14.71 33.60 3.79
CA CYS A 238 16.14 33.62 4.15
C CYS A 238 17.07 33.59 2.93
N GLY A 239 16.64 33.05 1.79
CA GLY A 239 17.43 33.04 0.55
C GLY A 239 17.67 34.43 -0.05
N ALA A 240 16.80 35.40 0.27
CA ALA A 240 16.97 36.79 -0.15
C ALA A 240 18.07 37.54 0.63
N LEU A 241 18.49 37.00 1.79
CA LEU A 241 19.59 37.54 2.57
C LEU A 241 20.92 37.15 1.91
N PRO A 242 21.87 38.08 1.75
CA PRO A 242 23.17 37.77 1.18
C PRO A 242 23.97 36.88 2.14
N THR A 243 24.15 35.61 1.78
CA THR A 243 24.95 34.61 2.51
C THR A 243 26.34 34.50 1.89
N CYS A 244 27.32 34.06 2.69
CA CYS A 244 28.65 33.73 2.17
C CYS A 244 28.53 32.60 1.14
N THR A 245 29.32 32.65 0.07
CA THR A 245 29.27 31.67 -1.03
C THR A 245 30.22 30.48 -0.84
N GLY A 246 30.94 30.39 0.30
CA GLY A 246 31.98 29.37 0.51
C GLY A 246 33.20 29.50 -0.42
N ASN A 247 33.21 30.47 -1.33
CA ASN A 247 34.24 30.61 -2.35
C ASN A 247 35.60 31.02 -1.79
N SER A 248 36.67 30.45 -2.34
CA SER A 248 38.05 30.82 -2.00
C SER A 248 38.47 32.11 -2.74
N PRO A 249 39.22 33.03 -2.10
CA PRO A 249 39.74 34.23 -2.76
C PRO A 249 40.71 33.88 -3.91
N PRO A 250 40.85 34.75 -4.94
CA PRO A 250 40.34 36.11 -5.03
C PRO A 250 38.88 36.20 -5.49
N TYR A 251 38.13 37.10 -4.85
CA TYR A 251 36.73 37.36 -5.18
C TYR A 251 36.62 38.29 -6.41
N SER A 252 35.70 37.98 -7.32
CA SER A 252 35.43 38.77 -8.52
C SER A 252 33.93 38.85 -8.78
N ALA A 253 33.51 39.58 -9.82
CA ALA A 253 32.10 39.60 -10.23
C ALA A 253 31.57 38.20 -10.63
N SER A 254 32.45 37.29 -11.07
CA SER A 254 32.12 35.89 -11.36
C SER A 254 32.39 34.94 -10.18
N ASN A 255 33.00 35.44 -9.09
CA ASN A 255 33.30 34.71 -7.87
C ASN A 255 32.99 35.58 -6.62
N PRO A 256 31.73 35.97 -6.41
CA PRO A 256 31.39 36.91 -5.34
C PRO A 256 31.56 36.26 -3.96
N LYS A 257 31.97 37.04 -2.96
CA LYS A 257 32.09 36.60 -1.56
C LYS A 257 30.73 36.31 -0.91
N THR A 258 29.69 36.99 -1.36
CA THR A 258 28.32 36.82 -0.91
C THR A 258 27.37 36.77 -2.10
N ALA A 259 26.38 35.89 -2.03
CA ALA A 259 25.35 35.77 -3.05
C ALA A 259 23.97 35.63 -2.39
N LYS A 260 22.93 36.05 -3.11
CA LYS A 260 21.55 35.71 -2.77
C LYS A 260 21.24 34.36 -3.41
N PHE A 261 20.48 33.52 -2.73
CA PHE A 261 20.14 32.17 -3.21
C PHE A 261 21.38 31.33 -3.58
N SER A 262 22.35 31.26 -2.67
CA SER A 262 23.57 30.46 -2.88
C SER A 262 23.31 28.95 -2.96
N ASP A 263 24.23 28.19 -3.55
CA ASP A 263 24.13 26.72 -3.61
C ASP A 263 24.13 26.11 -2.19
N GLU A 264 24.88 26.68 -1.24
CA GLU A 264 24.87 26.32 0.18
C GLU A 264 23.47 26.49 0.82
N TRP A 265 22.75 27.57 0.46
CA TRP A 265 21.37 27.79 0.91
C TRP A 265 20.41 26.71 0.37
N GLN A 266 20.62 26.21 -0.84
CA GLN A 266 19.85 25.09 -1.41
C GLN A 266 20.22 23.75 -0.75
N LEU A 267 21.51 23.53 -0.47
CA LEU A 267 22.00 22.31 0.16
C LEU A 267 21.41 22.09 1.56
N TYR A 268 21.25 23.17 2.34
CA TYR A 268 20.64 23.08 3.68
C TYR A 268 19.19 22.58 3.65
N VAL A 269 18.37 23.07 2.71
CA VAL A 269 16.99 22.59 2.60
C VAL A 269 16.93 21.18 2.05
N ASN A 270 17.79 20.82 1.10
CA ASN A 270 17.82 19.47 0.56
C ASN A 270 18.16 18.46 1.65
N THR A 271 19.19 18.74 2.45
CA THR A 271 19.59 17.91 3.58
C THR A 271 18.47 17.77 4.60
N SER A 272 17.83 18.89 4.97
CA SER A 272 16.72 18.88 5.94
C SER A 272 15.52 18.07 5.42
N THR A 273 15.19 18.25 4.15
CA THR A 273 14.08 17.57 3.48
C THR A 273 14.37 16.08 3.32
N ALA A 274 15.62 15.70 3.00
CA ALA A 274 16.06 14.32 2.95
C ALA A 274 15.84 13.61 4.28
N VAL A 275 16.23 14.23 5.40
CA VAL A 275 16.00 13.66 6.73
C VAL A 275 14.50 13.47 7.00
N ILE A 276 13.65 14.42 6.61
CA ILE A 276 12.19 14.30 6.75
C ILE A 276 11.65 13.13 5.91
N ILE A 277 12.07 13.01 4.65
CA ILE A 277 11.66 11.90 3.76
C ILE A 277 12.09 10.56 4.36
N LEU A 278 13.35 10.43 4.77
CA LEU A 278 13.89 9.23 5.42
C LEU A 278 13.02 8.81 6.62
N ILE A 279 12.73 9.75 7.53
CA ILE A 279 11.90 9.48 8.70
C ILE A 279 10.49 9.03 8.28
N CYS A 280 9.85 9.76 7.36
CA CYS A 280 8.49 9.43 6.89
C CYS A 280 8.44 8.04 6.22
N CYS A 281 9.41 7.72 5.36
CA CYS A 281 9.52 6.45 4.66
C CYS A 281 9.69 5.27 5.63
N VAL A 282 10.57 5.41 6.62
CA VAL A 282 10.83 4.37 7.63
C VAL A 282 9.58 4.11 8.49
N PHE A 283 8.89 5.17 8.91
CA PHE A 283 7.63 5.03 9.63
C PHE A 283 6.51 4.40 8.79
N LEU A 284 6.36 4.85 7.55
CA LEU A 284 5.30 4.40 6.66
C LEU A 284 5.39 2.89 6.40
N GLN A 285 6.58 2.37 6.07
CA GLN A 285 6.75 0.92 5.86
C GLN A 285 6.48 0.11 7.11
N ASN A 286 7.01 0.57 8.25
CA ASN A 286 6.86 -0.14 9.51
C ASN A 286 5.38 -0.25 9.91
N ILE A 287 4.64 0.86 9.80
CA ILE A 287 3.21 0.88 10.11
C ILE A 287 2.43 -0.04 9.17
N ARG A 288 2.70 0.04 7.86
CA ARG A 288 1.98 -0.80 6.89
C ARG A 288 2.21 -2.27 7.14
N ALA A 289 3.46 -2.72 7.26
CA ALA A 289 3.77 -4.12 7.49
C ALA A 289 3.13 -4.64 8.78
N ARG A 290 3.10 -3.81 9.82
CA ARG A 290 2.40 -4.13 11.07
C ARG A 290 0.87 -4.18 10.88
N HIS A 291 0.30 -3.23 10.16
CA HIS A 291 -1.14 -3.18 9.90
C HIS A 291 -1.61 -4.39 9.09
N GLU A 292 -0.89 -4.77 8.05
CA GLU A 292 -1.18 -5.95 7.24
C GLU A 292 -1.16 -7.22 8.09
N ARG A 293 -0.14 -7.41 8.94
CA ARG A 293 -0.08 -8.55 9.87
C ARG A 293 -1.24 -8.57 10.86
N PHE A 294 -1.69 -7.41 11.31
CA PHE A 294 -2.85 -7.30 12.19
C PHE A 294 -4.12 -7.75 11.45
N ILE A 295 -4.40 -7.17 10.27
CA ILE A 295 -5.61 -7.46 9.51
C ILE A 295 -5.65 -8.91 9.03
N ALA A 296 -4.52 -9.48 8.59
CA ALA A 296 -4.43 -10.86 8.16
C ALA A 296 -4.91 -11.84 9.25
N LYS A 297 -4.57 -11.61 10.52
CA LYS A 297 -5.05 -12.44 11.64
C LYS A 297 -6.57 -12.45 11.76
N PHE A 298 -7.20 -11.27 11.66
CA PHE A 298 -8.66 -11.18 11.75
C PHE A 298 -9.37 -11.84 10.57
N ILE A 299 -8.84 -11.64 9.37
CA ILE A 299 -9.43 -12.22 8.15
C ILE A 299 -9.40 -13.75 8.22
N LEU A 300 -8.36 -14.35 8.80
CA LEU A 300 -8.33 -15.79 9.03
C LEU A 300 -9.42 -16.25 9.99
N THR A 301 -9.57 -15.56 11.11
CA THR A 301 -10.60 -15.91 12.09
C THR A 301 -11.99 -15.80 11.47
N ILE A 302 -12.23 -14.75 10.69
CA ILE A 302 -13.48 -14.58 9.92
C ILE A 302 -13.68 -15.71 8.92
N SER A 303 -12.65 -16.06 8.14
CA SER A 303 -12.72 -17.14 7.15
C SER A 303 -12.97 -18.49 7.81
N ALA A 304 -12.34 -18.78 8.94
CA ALA A 304 -12.55 -20.01 9.70
C ALA A 304 -13.97 -20.09 10.27
N MET A 305 -14.51 -18.95 10.74
CA MET A 305 -15.91 -18.87 11.17
C MET A 305 -16.87 -19.12 10.01
N ASP A 306 -16.67 -18.50 8.84
CA ASP A 306 -17.50 -18.74 7.66
C ASP A 306 -17.50 -20.21 7.24
N GLN A 307 -16.33 -20.85 7.24
CA GLN A 307 -16.20 -22.28 6.96
C GLN A 307 -16.94 -23.14 7.99
N ARG A 308 -16.86 -22.80 9.28
CA ARG A 308 -17.58 -23.52 10.33
C ARG A 308 -19.10 -23.37 10.21
N ILE A 309 -19.58 -22.16 9.93
CA ILE A 309 -21.01 -21.88 9.72
C ILE A 309 -21.51 -22.68 8.51
N GLU A 310 -20.80 -22.61 7.38
CA GLU A 310 -21.17 -23.34 6.17
C GLU A 310 -21.16 -24.86 6.41
N LYS A 311 -20.10 -25.41 7.01
CA LYS A 311 -20.01 -26.84 7.33
C LYS A 311 -21.17 -27.28 8.22
N HIS A 312 -21.53 -26.49 9.23
CA HIS A 312 -22.64 -26.78 10.13
C HIS A 312 -23.98 -26.85 9.40
N LEU A 313 -24.29 -25.85 8.57
CA LEU A 313 -25.52 -25.82 7.77
C LEU A 313 -25.57 -26.95 6.74
N ARG A 314 -24.48 -27.19 6.01
CA ARG A 314 -24.38 -28.32 5.06
C ARG A 314 -24.59 -29.67 5.75
N THR A 315 -24.07 -29.84 6.96
CA THR A 315 -24.29 -31.07 7.75
C THR A 315 -25.75 -31.22 8.17
N TYR A 316 -26.40 -30.13 8.57
CA TYR A 316 -27.80 -30.13 8.96
C TYR A 316 -28.74 -30.44 7.79
N PHE A 317 -28.51 -29.82 6.63
CA PHE A 317 -29.31 -29.99 5.41
C PHE A 317 -28.88 -31.19 4.55
N HIS A 318 -27.81 -31.89 4.94
CA HIS A 318 -27.20 -32.97 4.16
C HIS A 318 -26.83 -32.58 2.72
N ASP A 319 -26.39 -31.33 2.52
CA ASP A 319 -26.02 -30.78 1.21
C ASP A 319 -24.51 -30.50 1.13
N PHE A 320 -23.78 -31.47 0.60
CA PHE A 320 -22.33 -31.38 0.36
C PHE A 320 -21.95 -31.28 -1.11
N GLU A 321 -22.94 -31.27 -2.02
CA GLU A 321 -22.71 -31.28 -3.47
C GLU A 321 -22.98 -29.91 -4.10
N THR A 322 -23.87 -29.09 -3.52
CA THR A 322 -24.19 -27.78 -4.07
C THR A 322 -23.00 -26.83 -3.94
N GLU A 323 -22.47 -26.40 -5.07
CA GLU A 323 -21.35 -25.45 -5.13
C GLU A 323 -21.76 -24.06 -4.65
N ASN A 324 -20.82 -23.33 -4.03
CA ASN A 324 -21.04 -21.94 -3.67
C ASN A 324 -21.21 -21.07 -4.94
N PRO A 325 -22.00 -19.98 -4.88
CA PRO A 325 -22.22 -19.11 -6.04
C PRO A 325 -20.95 -18.33 -6.39
N ASN A 326 -20.72 -18.15 -7.69
CA ASN A 326 -19.64 -17.31 -8.18
C ASN A 326 -19.97 -15.82 -7.96
N ILE A 327 -19.03 -15.08 -7.37
CA ILE A 327 -19.13 -13.64 -7.16
C ILE A 327 -18.19 -12.93 -8.13
N CYS A 328 -18.75 -12.06 -8.95
CA CYS A 328 -17.99 -11.13 -9.77
C CYS A 328 -17.87 -9.78 -9.04
N ILE A 329 -16.63 -9.34 -8.79
CA ILE A 329 -16.32 -7.97 -8.40
C ILE A 329 -15.81 -7.24 -9.64
N PRO A 330 -16.63 -6.35 -10.23
CA PRO A 330 -16.30 -5.69 -11.49
C PRO A 330 -15.23 -4.63 -11.28
N THR A 331 -14.37 -4.49 -12.27
CA THR A 331 -13.39 -3.42 -12.34
C THR A 331 -14.04 -2.11 -12.76
N HIS A 332 -13.66 -1.02 -12.09
CA HIS A 332 -14.20 0.30 -12.43
C HIS A 332 -13.72 0.76 -13.82
N LYS A 333 -14.63 1.36 -14.61
CA LYS A 333 -14.29 1.91 -15.94
C LYS A 333 -13.21 2.99 -15.81
N ARG A 334 -12.22 2.96 -16.71
CA ARG A 334 -11.04 3.83 -16.63
C ARG A 334 -10.92 4.71 -17.87
N ASN A 335 -10.62 5.98 -17.63
CA ASN A 335 -10.24 6.91 -18.68
C ASN A 335 -8.84 6.56 -19.21
N THR A 336 -8.51 7.02 -20.41
CA THR A 336 -7.22 6.75 -21.06
C THR A 336 -6.04 7.22 -20.21
N LEU A 337 -6.13 8.40 -19.57
CA LEU A 337 -5.08 8.91 -18.69
C LEU A 337 -4.87 7.99 -17.49
N THR A 338 -5.95 7.57 -16.83
CA THR A 338 -5.90 6.63 -15.70
C THR A 338 -5.27 5.30 -16.10
N LYS A 339 -5.50 4.80 -17.33
CA LYS A 339 -4.84 3.59 -17.84
C LYS A 339 -3.32 3.73 -17.93
N TRP A 340 -2.83 4.89 -18.39
CA TRP A 340 -1.39 5.17 -18.43
C TRP A 340 -0.77 5.26 -17.03
N ILE A 341 -1.48 5.87 -16.08
CA ILE A 341 -1.04 5.97 -14.69
C ILE A 341 -0.97 4.57 -14.06
N ASP A 342 -2.01 3.75 -14.23
CA ASP A 342 -2.02 2.36 -13.74
C ASP A 342 -0.89 1.53 -14.40
N TRP A 343 -0.65 1.71 -15.70
CA TRP A 343 0.43 1.03 -16.41
C TRP A 343 1.81 1.37 -15.81
N TYR A 344 2.06 2.66 -15.53
CA TYR A 344 3.30 3.11 -14.90
C TYR A 344 3.43 2.54 -13.47
N ALA A 345 2.35 2.58 -12.70
CA ALA A 345 2.30 2.02 -11.35
C ALA A 345 2.60 0.51 -11.32
N ASP A 346 2.09 -0.25 -12.29
CA ASP A 346 2.37 -1.67 -12.43
C ASP A 346 3.85 -1.92 -12.83
N VAL A 347 4.41 -1.10 -13.75
CA VAL A 347 5.84 -1.21 -14.12
C VAL A 347 6.74 -0.97 -12.91
N ILE A 348 6.42 0.00 -12.06
CA ILE A 348 7.16 0.27 -10.83
C ILE A 348 6.92 -0.83 -9.80
N GLY A 349 5.67 -1.24 -9.57
CA GLY A 349 5.33 -2.25 -8.57
C GLY A 349 5.78 -3.67 -8.92
N THR A 350 6.16 -3.93 -10.18
CA THR A 350 6.74 -5.21 -10.62
C THR A 350 8.27 -5.23 -10.42
N GLY A 351 8.90 -6.37 -10.66
CA GLY A 351 10.36 -6.50 -10.58
C GLY A 351 11.14 -5.60 -11.54
N ILE A 352 10.45 -5.01 -12.52
CA ILE A 352 11.05 -4.11 -13.52
C ILE A 352 11.55 -2.84 -12.84
N GLY A 353 10.77 -2.21 -11.96
CA GLY A 353 11.21 -1.04 -11.21
C GLY A 353 12.52 -1.27 -10.47
N VAL A 354 12.65 -2.42 -9.80
CA VAL A 354 13.89 -2.83 -9.12
C VAL A 354 15.03 -3.10 -10.09
N CYS A 355 14.79 -3.76 -11.22
CA CYS A 355 15.81 -3.96 -12.25
C CYS A 355 16.32 -2.64 -12.83
N ILE A 356 15.41 -1.67 -13.08
CA ILE A 356 15.76 -0.32 -13.51
C ILE A 356 16.61 0.36 -12.44
N ALA A 357 16.24 0.25 -11.15
CA ALA A 357 17.01 0.78 -10.04
C ALA A 357 18.45 0.28 -10.01
N ILE A 358 18.60 -1.05 -10.05
CA ILE A 358 19.91 -1.70 -10.05
C ILE A 358 20.72 -1.27 -11.27
N GLY A 359 20.08 -1.20 -12.45
CA GLY A 359 20.71 -0.76 -13.69
C GLY A 359 21.23 0.67 -13.61
N VAL A 360 20.41 1.61 -13.15
CA VAL A 360 20.81 3.02 -13.01
C VAL A 360 21.94 3.18 -12.01
N ILE A 361 21.87 2.51 -10.86
CA ILE A 361 22.94 2.57 -9.83
C ILE A 361 24.24 1.94 -10.36
N ALA A 362 24.15 0.82 -11.08
CA ALA A 362 25.33 0.17 -11.66
C ALA A 362 26.01 1.07 -12.72
N VAL A 363 25.21 1.72 -13.58
CA VAL A 363 25.71 2.69 -14.57
C VAL A 363 26.33 3.90 -13.87
N TRP A 364 25.69 4.41 -12.81
CA TRP A 364 26.21 5.53 -12.02
C TRP A 364 27.55 5.17 -11.33
N ILE A 365 27.69 3.97 -10.78
CA ILE A 365 28.97 3.53 -10.21
C ILE A 365 30.05 3.38 -11.30
N ALA A 366 29.69 2.82 -12.46
CA ALA A 366 30.63 2.58 -13.55
C ALA A 366 31.20 3.88 -14.15
N ILE A 367 30.37 4.91 -14.28
CA ILE A 367 30.76 6.21 -14.86
C ILE A 367 31.43 7.12 -13.80
N GLY A 368 31.29 6.83 -12.50
CA GLY A 368 31.90 7.63 -11.44
C GLY A 368 33.43 7.67 -11.49
N LYS A 369 34.09 6.56 -11.85
CA LYS A 369 35.54 6.51 -11.99
C LYS A 369 36.06 7.44 -13.12
N PRO A 370 35.51 7.40 -14.35
CA PRO A 370 35.82 8.39 -15.39
C PRO A 370 35.58 9.86 -14.99
N MET A 371 34.53 10.12 -14.19
CA MET A 371 34.14 11.48 -13.77
C MET A 371 34.83 11.93 -12.47
N SER A 372 35.84 11.20 -12.00
CA SER A 372 36.64 11.49 -10.79
C SER A 372 35.83 11.64 -9.49
N TRP A 373 34.59 11.15 -9.45
CA TRP A 373 33.70 11.29 -8.29
C TRP A 373 33.56 12.74 -7.77
N ASN A 374 33.50 13.71 -8.68
CA ASN A 374 33.32 15.12 -8.29
C ASN A 374 31.89 15.39 -7.78
N GLY A 375 31.68 16.53 -7.10
CA GLY A 375 30.38 16.89 -6.52
C GLY A 375 29.23 16.90 -7.54
N ASN A 376 29.48 17.36 -8.77
CA ASN A 376 28.51 17.33 -9.87
C ASN A 376 28.10 15.90 -10.27
N TRP A 377 28.99 14.92 -10.17
CA TRP A 377 28.67 13.51 -10.44
C TRP A 377 27.83 12.87 -9.33
N TRP A 378 28.12 13.22 -8.08
CA TRP A 378 27.29 12.83 -6.94
C TRP A 378 25.88 13.42 -7.06
N LEU A 379 25.77 14.71 -7.37
CA LEU A 379 24.48 15.38 -7.54
C LEU A 379 23.60 14.83 -8.68
N ILE A 380 24.18 14.20 -9.70
CA ILE A 380 23.43 13.63 -10.83
C ILE A 380 22.49 12.53 -10.36
N ILE A 381 22.93 11.65 -9.44
CA ILE A 381 22.06 10.57 -8.97
C ILE A 381 20.91 11.13 -8.13
N GLY A 382 21.20 12.13 -7.27
CA GLY A 382 20.18 12.86 -6.52
C GLY A 382 19.16 13.54 -7.43
N THR A 383 19.62 14.17 -8.52
CA THR A 383 18.73 14.84 -9.49
C THR A 383 17.83 13.85 -10.23
N TYR A 384 18.38 12.73 -10.70
CA TYR A 384 17.59 11.68 -11.35
C TYR A 384 16.55 11.10 -10.39
N THR A 385 16.99 10.68 -9.20
CA THR A 385 16.11 10.05 -8.21
C THR A 385 15.07 11.03 -7.66
N GLY A 386 15.40 12.31 -7.51
CA GLY A 386 14.44 13.35 -7.12
C GLY A 386 13.37 13.62 -8.18
N LEU A 387 13.73 13.65 -9.47
CA LEU A 387 12.75 13.81 -10.56
C LEU A 387 11.81 12.60 -10.67
N VAL A 388 12.35 11.38 -10.53
CA VAL A 388 11.56 10.16 -10.58
C VAL A 388 10.71 10.01 -9.31
N GLY A 389 11.27 10.22 -8.13
CA GLY A 389 10.57 10.21 -6.84
C GLY A 389 9.44 11.24 -6.78
N PHE A 390 9.61 12.40 -7.40
CA PHE A 390 8.52 13.37 -7.57
C PHE A 390 7.36 12.79 -8.36
N LEU A 391 7.61 12.19 -9.54
CA LEU A 391 6.56 11.53 -10.33
C LEU A 391 5.91 10.39 -9.54
N ASP A 392 6.72 9.54 -8.91
CA ASP A 392 6.30 8.39 -8.15
C ASP A 392 5.42 8.81 -6.97
N GLY A 393 5.74 9.90 -6.27
CA GLY A 393 4.92 10.45 -5.21
C GLY A 393 3.50 10.83 -5.67
N PHE A 394 3.35 11.40 -6.87
CA PHE A 394 2.02 11.69 -7.45
C PHE A 394 1.28 10.41 -7.83
N VAL A 395 1.96 9.50 -8.54
CA VAL A 395 1.33 8.24 -9.00
C VAL A 395 0.92 7.37 -7.82
N LEU A 396 1.79 7.21 -6.82
CA LEU A 396 1.55 6.44 -5.61
C LEU A 396 0.35 6.97 -4.85
N ARG A 397 0.20 8.30 -4.73
CA ARG A 397 -0.98 8.87 -4.08
C ARG A 397 -2.27 8.64 -4.90
N GLN A 398 -2.23 8.85 -6.20
CA GLN A 398 -3.41 8.67 -7.06
C GLN A 398 -3.88 7.21 -7.01
N VAL A 399 -2.96 6.26 -7.14
CA VAL A 399 -3.24 4.82 -7.08
C VAL A 399 -3.74 4.44 -5.70
N TYR A 400 -3.13 4.95 -4.63
CA TYR A 400 -3.57 4.70 -3.26
C TYR A 400 -5.01 5.14 -3.02
N PHE A 401 -5.36 6.35 -3.43
CA PHE A 401 -6.71 6.90 -3.24
C PHE A 401 -7.77 6.02 -3.92
N LYS A 402 -7.51 5.58 -5.15
CA LYS A 402 -8.38 4.69 -5.91
C LYS A 402 -8.50 3.31 -5.27
N ILE A 403 -7.39 2.75 -4.79
CA ILE A 403 -7.35 1.46 -4.09
C ILE A 403 -8.21 1.50 -2.84
N VAL A 404 -8.02 2.51 -1.98
CA VAL A 404 -8.78 2.63 -0.73
C VAL A 404 -10.27 2.76 -1.01
N HIS A 405 -10.67 3.60 -1.98
CA HIS A 405 -12.08 3.77 -2.30
C HIS A 405 -12.71 2.47 -2.81
N HIS A 406 -12.02 1.75 -3.70
CA HIS A 406 -12.48 0.45 -4.19
C HIS A 406 -12.59 -0.62 -3.10
N GLU A 407 -11.63 -0.66 -2.17
CA GLU A 407 -11.70 -1.59 -1.02
C GLU A 407 -12.86 -1.24 -0.09
N GLU A 408 -13.04 0.04 0.23
CA GLU A 408 -14.13 0.52 1.07
C GLU A 408 -15.50 0.13 0.51
N ASP A 409 -15.72 0.36 -0.80
CA ASP A 409 -16.95 -0.02 -1.49
C ASP A 409 -17.23 -1.54 -1.41
N ASN A 410 -16.19 -2.37 -1.46
CA ASN A 410 -16.33 -3.82 -1.38
C ASN A 410 -16.65 -4.29 0.04
N TYR A 411 -16.01 -3.71 1.06
CA TYR A 411 -16.34 -3.99 2.46
C TYR A 411 -17.74 -3.48 2.84
N GLU A 412 -18.19 -2.37 2.28
CA GLU A 412 -19.55 -1.85 2.47
C GLU A 412 -20.58 -2.82 1.90
N LYS A 413 -20.38 -3.34 0.68
CA LYS A 413 -21.25 -4.38 0.09
C LYS A 413 -21.32 -5.65 0.93
N VAL A 414 -20.20 -6.10 1.51
CA VAL A 414 -20.19 -7.24 2.44
C VAL A 414 -21.08 -6.94 3.66
N ALA A 415 -20.96 -5.74 4.22
CA ALA A 415 -21.78 -5.32 5.37
C ALA A 415 -23.26 -5.22 5.00
N GLU A 416 -23.62 -4.66 3.84
CA GLU A 416 -25.00 -4.61 3.34
C GLU A 416 -25.62 -6.02 3.19
N GLU A 417 -24.88 -6.96 2.60
CA GLU A 417 -25.34 -8.34 2.45
C GLU A 417 -25.51 -9.03 3.81
N ASP A 418 -24.60 -8.78 4.76
CA ASP A 418 -24.74 -9.26 6.14
C ASP A 418 -26.01 -8.70 6.78
N TYR A 419 -26.23 -7.38 6.72
CA TYR A 419 -27.40 -6.74 7.29
C TYR A 419 -28.70 -7.29 6.69
N ALA A 420 -28.73 -7.54 5.38
CA ALA A 420 -29.87 -8.16 4.73
C ALA A 420 -30.13 -9.59 5.25
N LEU A 421 -29.09 -10.37 5.54
CA LEU A 421 -29.22 -11.69 6.15
C LEU A 421 -29.79 -11.59 7.58
N PHE A 422 -29.21 -10.75 8.44
CA PHE A 422 -29.71 -10.56 9.82
C PHE A 422 -31.16 -10.07 9.86
N GLN A 423 -31.55 -9.18 8.96
CA GLN A 423 -32.95 -8.74 8.81
C GLN A 423 -33.87 -9.88 8.39
N THR A 424 -33.43 -10.72 7.44
CA THR A 424 -34.19 -11.90 7.00
C THR A 424 -34.37 -12.90 8.15
N LEU A 425 -33.36 -13.04 9.02
CA LEU A 425 -33.39 -13.91 10.20
C LEU A 425 -34.14 -13.31 11.40
N GLY A 426 -34.56 -12.03 11.34
CA GLY A 426 -35.22 -11.35 12.45
C GLY A 426 -34.32 -11.05 13.66
N LEU A 427 -33.01 -11.00 13.45
CA LEU A 427 -32.01 -10.78 14.51
C LEU A 427 -31.72 -9.29 14.70
N GLU A 428 -31.82 -8.80 15.95
CA GLU A 428 -31.34 -7.46 16.31
C GLU A 428 -29.83 -7.49 16.55
N LEU A 429 -29.08 -6.80 15.70
CA LEU A 429 -27.63 -6.62 15.87
C LEU A 429 -27.35 -5.68 17.04
N SER A 430 -26.35 -6.04 17.86
CA SER A 430 -25.78 -5.13 18.87
C SER A 430 -25.03 -3.98 18.19
N ASP A 431 -24.91 -2.83 18.87
CA ASP A 431 -24.17 -1.66 18.38
C ASP A 431 -22.72 -2.00 17.99
N ASP A 432 -22.09 -2.95 18.69
CA ASP A 432 -20.73 -3.43 18.40
C ASP A 432 -20.59 -4.14 17.03
N CYS A 433 -21.70 -4.63 16.48
CA CYS A 433 -21.75 -5.28 15.16
C CYS A 433 -21.96 -4.28 14.02
N ILE A 434 -22.23 -3.02 14.36
CA ILE A 434 -22.43 -1.92 13.44
C ILE A 434 -21.13 -1.11 13.39
N ALA A 435 -20.48 -1.13 12.22
CA ALA A 435 -19.38 -0.21 11.98
C ALA A 435 -19.97 1.20 11.85
N HIS A 436 -20.10 1.91 12.97
CA HIS A 436 -20.48 3.32 12.96
C HIS A 436 -19.36 4.15 12.33
N CYS A 437 -19.31 4.18 11.00
CA CYS A 437 -18.39 5.03 10.27
C CYS A 437 -18.63 6.51 10.61
N ASP A 438 -19.84 6.88 11.02
CA ASP A 438 -20.17 8.22 11.53
C ASP A 438 -19.58 8.52 12.92
N SER A 439 -19.22 7.51 13.70
CA SER A 439 -18.50 7.67 14.98
C SER A 439 -16.99 7.84 14.80
N PHE A 440 -16.48 7.83 13.55
CA PHE A 440 -15.19 8.45 13.26
C PHE A 440 -15.27 9.94 13.59
N ALA A 441 -14.97 10.24 14.85
CA ALA A 441 -14.57 11.55 15.32
C ALA A 441 -13.28 11.91 14.57
N PRO A 442 -13.36 12.38 13.32
CA PRO A 442 -13.44 13.82 13.11
C PRO A 442 -14.20 14.26 11.83
N LEU A 443 -15.27 13.58 11.37
CA LEU A 443 -16.03 14.04 10.18
C LEU A 443 -16.56 15.49 10.30
N LYS A 444 -16.68 16.02 11.53
CA LYS A 444 -17.05 17.41 11.83
C LYS A 444 -15.88 18.36 12.11
N SER A 445 -14.64 17.88 12.22
CA SER A 445 -13.48 18.74 12.49
C SER A 445 -13.05 19.48 11.22
N LEU A 446 -12.79 20.78 11.36
CA LEU A 446 -12.24 21.62 10.29
C LEU A 446 -10.94 21.01 9.73
N SER A 447 -10.09 20.46 10.61
CA SER A 447 -8.82 19.84 10.20
C SER A 447 -9.03 18.64 9.28
N TYR A 448 -10.03 17.81 9.54
CA TYR A 448 -10.34 16.66 8.69
C TYR A 448 -10.79 17.11 7.30
N ARG A 449 -11.67 18.12 7.22
CA ARG A 449 -12.16 18.66 5.95
C ARG A 449 -11.03 19.26 5.11
N ILE A 450 -10.12 20.00 5.74
CA ILE A 450 -8.97 20.59 5.07
C ILE A 450 -8.02 19.50 4.58
N SER A 451 -7.60 18.59 5.44
CA SER A 451 -6.70 17.49 5.08
C SER A 451 -7.31 16.55 4.02
N SER A 452 -8.62 16.26 4.10
CA SER A 452 -9.33 15.46 3.08
C SER A 452 -9.36 16.15 1.71
N LYS A 453 -9.63 17.46 1.68
CA LYS A 453 -9.53 18.25 0.43
C LYS A 453 -8.11 18.27 -0.12
N ILE A 454 -7.10 18.48 0.72
CA ILE A 454 -5.69 18.44 0.31
C ILE A 454 -5.36 17.08 -0.29
N ASN A 455 -5.75 15.99 0.38
CA ASN A 455 -5.50 14.64 -0.10
C ASN A 455 -6.17 14.39 -1.46
N SER A 456 -7.44 14.79 -1.62
CA SER A 456 -8.20 14.65 -2.86
C SER A 456 -7.60 15.43 -4.04
N ILE A 457 -7.10 16.64 -3.80
CA ILE A 457 -6.42 17.44 -4.84
C ILE A 457 -5.12 16.74 -5.25
N CYS A 458 -4.31 16.31 -4.28
CA CYS A 458 -3.02 15.69 -4.53
C CYS A 458 -3.16 14.32 -5.20
N SER A 459 -4.29 13.62 -5.04
CA SER A 459 -4.58 12.31 -5.63
C SER A 459 -5.33 12.35 -6.97
N SER A 460 -5.49 13.53 -7.57
CA SER A 460 -6.23 13.68 -8.83
C SER A 460 -5.41 13.23 -10.05
N ASP A 461 -6.06 12.71 -11.09
CA ASP A 461 -5.36 12.34 -12.34
C ASP A 461 -4.63 13.54 -12.97
N TRP A 462 -5.16 14.75 -12.80
CA TRP A 462 -4.55 15.99 -13.27
C TRP A 462 -3.28 16.36 -12.51
N SER A 463 -3.13 15.96 -11.24
CA SER A 463 -1.92 16.23 -10.47
C SER A 463 -0.72 15.46 -11.02
N VAL A 464 -0.94 14.22 -11.49
CA VAL A 464 0.07 13.41 -12.17
C VAL A 464 0.46 14.03 -13.52
N LEU A 465 -0.51 14.52 -14.30
CA LEU A 465 -0.17 15.19 -15.56
C LEU A 465 0.62 16.48 -15.32
N ALA A 466 0.23 17.27 -14.31
CA ALA A 466 0.94 18.47 -13.92
C ALA A 466 2.39 18.17 -13.49
N SER A 467 2.64 17.05 -12.80
CA SER A 467 3.99 16.67 -12.40
C SER A 467 4.89 16.36 -13.60
N VAL A 468 4.37 15.66 -14.62
CA VAL A 468 5.11 15.41 -15.87
C VAL A 468 5.46 16.72 -16.59
N VAL A 469 4.52 17.66 -16.67
CA VAL A 469 4.77 18.98 -17.27
C VAL A 469 5.85 19.75 -16.49
N MET A 470 5.81 19.69 -15.16
CA MET A 470 6.81 20.32 -14.31
C MET A 470 8.19 19.69 -14.47
N ILE A 471 8.29 18.36 -14.56
CA ILE A 471 9.55 17.66 -14.83
C ILE A 471 10.15 18.12 -16.16
N ILE A 472 9.35 18.17 -17.22
CA ILE A 472 9.81 18.64 -18.54
C ILE A 472 10.33 20.08 -18.45
N ALA A 473 9.60 20.96 -17.75
CA ALA A 473 10.02 22.35 -17.55
C ALA A 473 11.36 22.44 -16.79
N LEU A 474 11.53 21.66 -15.71
CA LEU A 474 12.77 21.61 -14.94
C LEU A 474 13.95 21.11 -15.79
N ILE A 475 13.75 20.06 -16.59
CA ILE A 475 14.78 19.53 -17.50
C ILE A 475 15.19 20.57 -18.55
N VAL A 476 14.23 21.32 -19.12
CA VAL A 476 14.53 22.40 -20.08
C VAL A 476 15.36 23.51 -19.42
N ILE A 477 15.00 23.92 -18.20
CA ILE A 477 15.74 24.93 -17.43
C ILE A 477 17.15 24.44 -17.12
N ALA A 478 17.31 23.23 -16.59
CA ALA A 478 18.61 22.64 -16.27
C ALA A 478 19.50 22.46 -17.52
N SER A 479 18.89 22.11 -18.66
CA SER A 479 19.59 22.03 -19.94
C SER A 479 20.07 23.41 -20.41
N GLY A 480 19.26 24.46 -20.23
CA GLY A 480 19.67 25.85 -20.47
C GLY A 480 20.83 26.29 -19.58
N LEU A 481 20.88 25.79 -18.35
CA LEU A 481 21.98 25.99 -17.39
C LEU A 481 23.15 25.00 -17.57
N ARG A 482 23.13 24.19 -18.64
CA ARG A 482 24.18 23.23 -19.00
C ARG A 482 24.47 22.19 -17.90
N TRP A 483 23.46 21.79 -17.14
CA TRP A 483 23.60 20.82 -16.04
C TRP A 483 24.66 21.20 -15.00
N SER A 484 24.84 22.50 -14.77
CA SER A 484 25.65 23.01 -13.65
C SER A 484 25.07 22.56 -12.30
N GLU A 485 25.86 22.68 -11.23
CA GLU A 485 25.44 22.41 -9.86
C GLU A 485 24.11 23.12 -9.53
N THR A 486 24.01 24.42 -9.81
CA THR A 486 22.77 25.19 -9.65
C THR A 486 21.62 24.64 -10.50
N GLY A 487 21.87 24.21 -11.74
CA GLY A 487 20.84 23.60 -12.59
C GLY A 487 20.32 22.26 -12.05
N GLN A 488 21.20 21.45 -11.46
CA GLN A 488 20.85 20.18 -10.81
C GLN A 488 20.08 20.41 -9.51
N LEU A 489 20.52 21.35 -8.67
CA LEU A 489 19.83 21.71 -7.43
C LEU A 489 18.44 22.31 -7.68
N ILE A 490 18.27 23.14 -8.72
CA ILE A 490 16.95 23.65 -9.13
C ILE A 490 15.99 22.52 -9.54
N CYS A 491 16.49 21.46 -10.15
CA CYS A 491 15.68 20.28 -10.44
C CYS A 491 15.32 19.53 -9.15
N ASN A 492 16.29 19.35 -8.25
CA ASN A 492 16.16 18.47 -7.09
C ASN A 492 15.41 19.10 -5.89
N THR A 493 15.69 20.35 -5.57
CA THR A 493 15.14 21.00 -4.37
C THR A 493 13.60 21.08 -4.38
N PRO A 494 12.95 21.59 -5.45
CA PRO A 494 11.50 21.67 -5.49
C PRO A 494 10.86 20.28 -5.48
N THR A 495 11.47 19.30 -6.15
CA THR A 495 10.94 17.93 -6.22
C THR A 495 10.97 17.25 -4.86
N MET A 496 12.09 17.33 -4.14
CA MET A 496 12.22 16.76 -2.79
C MET A 496 11.25 17.41 -1.79
N ILE A 497 11.07 18.74 -1.85
CA ILE A 497 10.14 19.44 -0.95
C ILE A 497 8.71 18.92 -1.14
N ILE A 498 8.27 18.74 -2.39
CA ILE A 498 6.94 18.23 -2.69
C ILE A 498 6.82 16.75 -2.33
N GLU A 499 7.83 15.94 -2.60
CA GLU A 499 7.88 14.54 -2.20
C GLU A 499 7.75 14.38 -0.67
N ALA A 500 8.51 15.17 0.11
CA ALA A 500 8.42 15.17 1.56
C ALA A 500 7.01 15.55 2.05
N PHE A 501 6.42 16.62 1.49
CA PHE A 501 5.05 17.00 1.79
C PHE A 501 4.07 15.86 1.46
N PHE A 502 4.29 15.17 0.35
CA PHE A 502 3.46 14.06 -0.07
C PHE A 502 3.59 12.86 0.86
N LEU A 503 4.77 12.52 1.35
CA LEU A 503 4.91 11.45 2.33
C LEU A 503 4.23 11.78 3.65
N ILE A 504 4.27 13.04 4.10
CA ILE A 504 3.53 13.48 5.31
C ILE A 504 2.02 13.32 5.12
N VAL A 505 1.47 13.80 3.98
CA VAL A 505 0.04 13.67 3.67
C VAL A 505 -0.35 12.19 3.48
N LEU A 506 0.54 11.36 2.94
CA LEU A 506 0.31 9.94 2.74
C LEU A 506 0.26 9.22 4.09
N LEU A 507 1.17 9.54 5.01
CA LEU A 507 1.16 9.00 6.37
C LEU A 507 -0.15 9.32 7.10
N GLN A 508 -0.69 10.54 6.93
CA GLN A 508 -2.01 10.90 7.44
C GLN A 508 -3.13 10.04 6.83
N ALA A 509 -3.16 9.93 5.50
CA ALA A 509 -4.19 9.19 4.79
C ALA A 509 -4.17 7.69 5.16
N HIS A 510 -2.99 7.09 5.28
CA HIS A 510 -2.80 5.74 5.79
C HIS A 510 -3.33 5.58 7.21
N GLY A 511 -2.95 6.48 8.13
CA GLY A 511 -3.43 6.43 9.51
C GLY A 511 -4.96 6.46 9.63
N TRP A 512 -5.65 7.16 8.73
CA TRP A 512 -7.11 7.18 8.68
C TRP A 512 -7.72 5.92 8.07
N ALA A 513 -7.23 5.52 6.89
CA ALA A 513 -7.70 4.32 6.21
C ALA A 513 -7.50 3.07 7.10
N ASP A 514 -6.35 2.96 7.77
CA ASP A 514 -6.03 1.88 8.68
C ASP A 514 -7.00 1.82 9.86
N LYS A 515 -7.26 2.96 10.52
CA LYS A 515 -8.22 3.02 11.62
C LYS A 515 -9.60 2.57 11.13
N LYS A 516 -10.05 3.05 9.97
CA LYS A 516 -11.36 2.72 9.41
C LYS A 516 -11.47 1.24 9.06
N ARG A 517 -10.43 0.68 8.45
CA ARG A 517 -10.34 -0.74 8.11
C ARG A 517 -10.39 -1.63 9.35
N ARG A 518 -9.66 -1.27 10.42
CA ARG A 518 -9.72 -1.99 11.70
C ARG A 518 -11.15 -2.04 12.23
N LEU A 519 -11.86 -0.90 12.21
CA LEU A 519 -13.26 -0.86 12.65
C LEU A 519 -14.16 -1.77 11.80
N GLN A 520 -14.05 -1.71 10.47
CA GLN A 520 -14.85 -2.53 9.56
C GLN A 520 -14.60 -4.03 9.76
N VAL A 521 -13.33 -4.45 9.88
CA VAL A 521 -12.96 -5.85 10.09
C VAL A 521 -13.38 -6.34 11.48
N THR A 522 -13.24 -5.53 12.53
CA THR A 522 -13.73 -5.88 13.87
C THR A 522 -15.25 -6.03 13.90
N ALA A 523 -15.99 -5.13 13.25
CA ALA A 523 -17.45 -5.23 13.16
C ALA A 523 -17.88 -6.48 12.36
N LEU A 524 -17.17 -6.80 11.27
CA LEU A 524 -17.40 -8.02 10.49
C LEU A 524 -17.16 -9.28 11.33
N HIS A 525 -16.08 -9.32 12.11
CA HIS A 525 -15.83 -10.40 13.05
C HIS A 525 -16.97 -10.55 14.07
N ALA A 526 -17.44 -9.45 14.67
CA ALA A 526 -18.56 -9.47 15.62
C ALA A 526 -19.84 -10.03 14.98
N ARG A 527 -20.14 -9.66 13.73
CA ARG A 527 -21.26 -10.23 12.97
C ARG A 527 -21.10 -11.73 12.76
N ARG A 528 -19.91 -12.22 12.41
CA ARG A 528 -19.67 -13.66 12.23
C ARG A 528 -19.81 -14.47 13.52
N VAL A 529 -19.36 -13.93 14.65
CA VAL A 529 -19.62 -14.53 15.97
C VAL A 529 -21.12 -14.68 16.21
N ALA A 530 -21.88 -13.61 16.01
CA ALA A 530 -23.31 -13.61 16.23
C ALA A 530 -24.04 -14.63 15.31
N LEU A 531 -23.64 -14.68 14.04
CA LEU A 531 -24.20 -15.62 13.07
C LEU A 531 -23.89 -17.08 13.43
N LEU A 532 -22.65 -17.36 13.85
CA LEU A 532 -22.25 -18.70 14.27
C LEU A 532 -23.06 -19.17 15.48
N SER A 533 -23.21 -18.35 16.51
CA SER A 533 -24.01 -18.69 17.68
C SER A 533 -25.47 -18.94 17.31
N TYR A 534 -26.06 -18.12 16.44
CA TYR A 534 -27.42 -18.34 15.94
C TYR A 534 -27.57 -19.68 15.22
N VAL A 535 -26.64 -20.00 14.33
CA VAL A 535 -26.68 -21.23 13.53
C VAL A 535 -26.53 -22.48 14.40
N GLU A 536 -25.62 -22.45 15.38
CA GLU A 536 -25.44 -23.56 16.33
C GLU A 536 -26.67 -23.77 17.22
N ASP A 537 -27.35 -22.69 17.62
CA ASP A 537 -28.53 -22.77 18.48
C ASP A 537 -29.79 -23.25 17.74
N VAL A 538 -30.03 -22.77 16.51
CA VAL A 538 -31.25 -23.05 15.73
C VAL A 538 -31.13 -24.37 14.98
N TYR A 539 -30.01 -24.63 14.32
CA TYR A 539 -29.80 -25.82 13.48
C TYR A 539 -29.03 -26.90 14.24
N ARG A 540 -29.55 -27.33 15.39
CA ARG A 540 -28.85 -28.32 16.23
C ARG A 540 -28.68 -29.64 15.49
N LEU A 541 -27.42 -30.07 15.36
CA LEU A 541 -27.08 -31.39 14.83
C LEU A 541 -27.47 -32.45 15.87
N ALA A 542 -28.15 -33.51 15.44
CA ALA A 542 -28.42 -34.66 16.30
C ALA A 542 -27.09 -35.38 16.59
N HIS A 543 -26.80 -35.58 17.88
CA HIS A 543 -25.61 -36.31 18.33
C HIS A 543 -25.70 -37.81 18.07
#